data_AF-A0A2V5WL33-F1
#
_entry.id   AF-A0A2V5WL33-F1
#
_cell.length_a   1.000
_cell.length_b   1.000
_cell.length_c   1.000
_cell.angle_alpha   90.00
_cell.angle_beta   90.00
_cell.angle_gamma   90.00
#
_symmetry.space_group_name_H-M   'P 1'
#
loop_
_entity.id
_entity.type
_entity.pdbx_description
1 polymer ?
#
loop_
_entity_poly.entity_id
_entity_poly.type
_entity_poly.pdbx_seq_one_letter_code
_entity_poly.pdbx_strand_id
1 'polypeptide(L)' 'MQPLLADRYAQLRDIGRVRERALFVSPRIPSELELQARWFTGDFGKHFVSTDGDKIEIVQ' A
#
# COMPACT_ATOMS: atom_id res chain seq x y z
N MET A 1 -42.29 -22.46 13.63
CA MET A 1 -41.84 -21.31 14.44
C MET A 1 -40.73 -20.61 13.68
N GLN A 2 -40.94 -19.37 13.25
CA GLN A 2 -39.88 -18.59 12.59
C GLN A 2 -38.90 -18.09 13.67
N PRO A 3 -37.57 -18.21 13.45
CA PRO A 3 -36.60 -17.72 14.42
C PRO A 3 -36.73 -16.20 14.58
N LEU A 4 -36.54 -15.73 15.81
CA LEU A 4 -36.59 -14.31 16.13
C LEU A 4 -35.48 -13.59 15.35
N LEU A 5 -35.72 -12.32 15.01
CA LEU A 5 -34.78 -11.51 14.23
C LEU A 5 -33.37 -11.45 14.88
N ALA A 6 -33.34 -11.52 16.22
CA ALA A 6 -32.13 -11.61 17.02
C ALA A 6 -31.31 -12.89 16.75
N ASP A 7 -31.97 -14.04 16.59
CA ASP A 7 -31.31 -15.33 16.34
C ASP A 7 -30.69 -15.34 14.93
N ARG A 8 -31.35 -14.72 13.96
CA ARG A 8 -30.81 -14.55 12.60
C ARG A 8 -29.58 -13.64 12.59
N TYR A 9 -29.61 -12.56 13.38
CA TYR A 9 -28.47 -11.64 13.50
C TYR A 9 -27.28 -12.29 14.22
N ALA A 10 -27.54 -13.09 15.25
CA ALA A 10 -26.51 -13.84 15.96
C ALA A 10 -25.83 -14.85 15.02
N GLN A 11 -26.61 -15.58 14.22
CA GLN A 11 -26.07 -16.48 13.20
C GLN A 11 -25.23 -15.71 12.17
N LEU A 12 -25.72 -14.60 11.61
CA LEU A 12 -24.98 -13.82 10.61
C LEU A 12 -23.63 -13.28 11.14
N ARG A 13 -23.55 -12.97 12.44
CA ARG A 13 -22.31 -12.58 13.11
C ARG A 13 -21.34 -13.75 13.31
N ASP A 14 -21.86 -14.96 13.51
CA ASP A 14 -21.09 -16.16 13.85
C ASP A 14 -20.55 -16.89 12.60
N ILE A 15 -21.22 -16.79 11.44
CA ILE A 15 -20.86 -17.45 10.17
C ILE A 15 -19.62 -16.80 9.48
N GLY A 16 -18.82 -16.06 10.23
CA GLY A 16 -17.51 -15.60 9.78
C GLY A 16 -17.53 -14.11 9.45
N ARG A 17 -16.54 -13.42 10.04
CA ARG A 17 -16.16 -12.07 9.67
C ARG A 17 -16.13 -11.97 8.14
N VAL A 18 -17.11 -11.27 7.59
CA VAL A 18 -17.03 -10.68 6.24
C VAL A 18 -15.89 -9.67 6.31
N ARG A 19 -14.65 -10.15 6.23
CA ARG A 19 -13.51 -9.28 5.96
C ARG A 19 -13.71 -8.85 4.52
N GLU A 20 -14.02 -7.59 4.32
CA GLU A 20 -13.86 -6.97 3.01
C GLU A 20 -12.49 -7.36 2.50
N ARG A 21 -12.48 -8.11 1.39
CA ARG A 21 -11.26 -8.35 0.62
C ARG A 21 -10.75 -6.95 0.29
N ALA A 22 -9.54 -6.61 0.72
CA ALA A 22 -8.98 -5.28 0.45
C ALA A 22 -9.02 -5.04 -1.07
N LEU A 23 -10.00 -4.25 -1.52
CA LEU A 23 -10.22 -3.95 -2.94
C LEU A 23 -9.05 -3.15 -3.51
N PHE A 24 -8.25 -2.55 -2.62
CA PHE A 24 -7.05 -1.81 -2.93
C PHE A 24 -5.90 -2.37 -2.10
N VAL A 25 -4.89 -2.91 -2.79
CA VAL A 25 -3.61 -3.21 -2.15
C VAL A 25 -2.95 -1.88 -1.85
N SER A 26 -2.68 -1.60 -0.57
CA SER A 26 -1.90 -0.41 -0.22
C SER A 26 -0.55 -0.48 -0.94
N PRO A 27 -0.15 0.53 -1.72
CA PRO A 27 1.17 0.55 -2.34
C PRO A 27 2.22 0.36 -1.25
N ARG A 28 3.07 -0.67 -1.39
CA ARG A 28 4.18 -0.87 -0.46
C ARG A 28 5.13 0.31 -0.61
N ILE A 29 5.22 1.14 0.42
CA ILE A 29 6.24 2.18 0.52
C ILE A 29 7.54 1.48 0.91
N PRO A 30 8.64 1.63 0.14
CA PRO A 30 9.93 1.06 0.50
C PRO A 30 10.41 1.62 1.84
N SER A 31 11.02 0.77 2.66
CA SER A 31 11.74 1.20 3.86
C SER A 31 12.96 2.04 3.48
N GLU A 32 13.44 2.84 4.44
CA GLU A 32 14.64 3.66 4.27
C GLU A 32 15.85 2.84 3.76
N LEU A 33 16.04 1.64 4.29
CA LEU A 33 17.12 0.74 3.85
C LEU A 33 16.95 0.30 2.38
N GLU A 34 15.72 0.01 1.95
CA GLU A 34 15.43 -0.35 0.56
C GLU A 34 15.66 0.85 -0.38
N LEU A 35 15.32 2.07 0.04
CA LEU A 35 15.61 3.29 -0.71
C LEU A 35 17.12 3.50 -0.87
N GLN A 36 17.87 3.36 0.22
CA GLN A 36 19.33 3.50 0.19
C GLN A 36 20.01 2.45 -0.70
N ALA A 37 19.57 1.19 -0.66
CA ALA A 37 20.10 0.14 -1.51
C ALA A 37 19.86 0.42 -3.01
N ARG A 38 18.66 0.91 -3.35
CA ARG A 38 18.32 1.33 -4.72
C ARG A 38 19.12 2.54 -5.16
N TRP A 39 19.37 3.49 -4.26
CA TRP A 39 20.22 4.66 -4.53
C TRP A 39 21.64 4.21 -4.87
N PHE A 40 22.22 3.35 -4.04
CA PHE A 40 23.56 2.82 -4.24
C PHE A 40 23.68 2.00 -5.54
N THR A 41 22.63 1.27 -5.91
CA THR A 41 22.59 0.46 -7.14
C THR A 41 22.38 1.31 -8.41
N GLY A 42 22.00 2.58 -8.26
CA GLY A 42 21.73 3.49 -9.38
C GLY A 42 20.33 3.39 -9.97
N ASP A 43 19.37 2.76 -9.27
CA ASP A 43 18.00 2.52 -9.75
C ASP A 43 17.18 3.81 -9.96
N PHE A 44 17.59 4.93 -9.36
CA PHE A 44 16.92 6.22 -9.49
C PHE A 44 17.35 7.01 -10.73
N GLY A 45 18.38 6.55 -11.44
CA GLY A 45 18.98 7.25 -12.56
C GLY A 45 19.82 8.45 -12.12
N LYS A 46 20.32 9.21 -13.10
CA LYS A 46 21.26 10.31 -12.90
C LYS A 46 20.74 11.68 -13.36
N HIS A 47 19.59 11.76 -14.02
CA HIS A 47 19.06 13.01 -14.56
C HIS A 47 17.74 13.34 -13.85
N PHE A 48 17.67 14.53 -13.28
CA PHE A 48 16.52 15.03 -12.56
C PHE A 48 16.14 16.41 -13.08
N VAL A 49 14.90 16.81 -12.85
CA VAL A 49 14.42 18.17 -13.13
C VAL A 49 13.99 18.78 -11.81
N SER A 50 14.56 19.94 -11.48
CA SER A 50 14.19 20.73 -10.31
C SER A 50 12.73 21.20 -10.40
N THR A 51 12.16 21.61 -9.28
CA THR A 51 10.84 22.26 -9.25
C THR A 51 10.78 23.53 -10.09
N ASP A 52 11.92 24.20 -10.25
CA ASP A 52 12.07 25.42 -11.06
C ASP A 52 12.37 25.12 -12.55
N GLY A 53 12.46 23.84 -12.92
CA GLY A 53 12.71 23.39 -14.30
C GLY A 53 14.18 23.15 -14.66
N ASP A 54 15.11 23.37 -13.74
CA ASP A 54 16.54 23.14 -13.96
C ASP A 54 16.87 21.65 -14.13
N LYS A 55 17.73 21.32 -15.09
CA LYS A 55 18.24 19.95 -15.26
C LYS A 55 19.41 19.71 -14.31
N ILE A 56 19.27 18.69 -13.46
CA ILE A 56 20.28 18.28 -12.49
C ILE A 56 20.83 16.93 -12.95
N GLU A 57 22.16 16.84 -13.05
CA GLU A 57 22.84 15.55 -13.21
C GLU A 57 23.56 15.16 -11.91
N ILE A 58 23.28 13.96 -11.43
CA ILE A 58 24.00 13.35 -10.31
C ILE A 58 25.24 12.66 -10.88
N VAL A 59 26.41 13.12 -10.45
CA VAL A 59 27.71 12.50 -10.76
C VAL A 59 28.18 11.76 -9.49
N GLN A 60 28.49 10.48 -9.62
CA GLN A 60 28.85 9.58 -8.52
C GLN A 60 30.34 9.31 -8.46
#